data_AF-A0A520HLH8-F1
#
_entry.id   AF-A0A520HLH8-F1
#
_cell.length_a   1.000
_cell.length_b   1.000
_cell.length_c   1.000
_cell.angle_alpha   90.00
_cell.angle_beta   90.00
_cell.angle_gamma   90.00
#
_symmetry.space_group_name_H-M   'P 1'
#
loop_
_entity.id
_entity.type
_entity.pdbx_description
1 polymer ?
#
loop_
_entity_poly.entity_id
_entity_poly.type
_entity_poly.pdbx_seq_one_letter_code
_entity_poly.pdbx_strand_id
1 'polypeptide(L)'
;DYTSMKRSLYLPLLTSLVLLVMVDAAPAQTRDTIAARDALGRLGIPAARVTLAVKPASKPYYRVRVARGGHMLVEGSSSVALVHGATQYLQRQGRLSLSWEGRRVAPISTMPNDDTGPVESAFALRTYLNTCTFGYTTPWWNWDRWSSEIDWMAARGIDTPLAMEGQDYVWRALWRDQGLDDATISAGLSAAPFLPWQRMGNIAGYRAPLSASWIEKKHQLQRQILARMHALGMKPILPAFSGYVPKAFADRHPQARIYRMRAWEGFAPTYWLDPSDPLFATLAKRFTQIYTQTYGPGDYYLADAFNEMVPPIAEDGSDARSAQYGDSIANSAATRAAALPAAVRD
;
A
#
# COMPACT_ATOMS: atom_id res chain seq x y z
N ASP A 1 90.88 -50.35 10.43
CA ASP A 1 90.05 -49.26 10.98
C ASP A 1 88.92 -48.88 10.03
N TYR A 2 87.74 -49.44 10.26
CA TYR A 2 86.52 -49.10 9.50
C TYR A 2 85.37 -48.94 10.49
N THR A 3 85.08 -47.69 10.84
CA THR A 3 83.94 -47.31 11.67
C THR A 3 83.18 -46.22 10.90
N SER A 4 81.99 -46.52 10.39
CA SER A 4 80.94 -45.51 10.21
C SER A 4 79.60 -46.16 9.85
N MET A 5 78.68 -46.20 10.82
CA MET A 5 77.26 -46.48 10.65
C MET A 5 76.59 -45.36 9.84
N LYS A 6 75.95 -45.69 8.71
CA LYS A 6 74.94 -44.82 8.07
C LYS A 6 73.54 -45.32 8.46
N ARG A 7 72.81 -44.50 9.23
CA ARG A 7 71.38 -44.68 9.52
C ARG A 7 70.57 -43.99 8.41
N SER A 8 69.71 -44.75 7.72
CA SER A 8 68.65 -44.20 6.88
C SER A 8 67.57 -43.55 7.74
N LEU A 9 67.25 -42.28 7.46
CA LEU A 9 66.04 -41.62 7.97
C LEU A 9 64.89 -41.88 7.00
N TYR A 10 63.88 -42.63 7.45
CA TYR A 10 62.55 -42.63 6.84
C TYR A 10 61.78 -41.42 7.39
N LEU A 11 61.31 -40.55 6.51
CA LEU A 11 60.44 -39.42 6.84
C LEU A 11 58.98 -39.85 6.64
N PRO A 12 58.10 -39.84 7.67
CA PRO A 12 56.69 -40.10 7.46
C PRO A 12 56.01 -38.84 6.93
N LEU A 13 55.33 -38.95 5.79
CA LEU A 13 54.37 -37.95 5.31
C LEU A 13 53.20 -37.88 6.31
N LEU A 14 53.12 -36.82 7.11
CA LEU A 14 51.90 -36.46 7.83
C LEU A 14 50.90 -35.86 6.84
N THR A 15 49.88 -36.63 6.49
CA THR A 15 48.66 -36.12 5.86
C THR A 15 47.82 -35.40 6.91
N SER A 16 47.97 -34.08 7.02
CA SER A 16 47.09 -33.23 7.82
C SER A 16 45.70 -33.18 7.18
N LEU A 17 44.74 -33.90 7.78
CA LEU A 17 43.32 -33.78 7.49
C LEU A 17 42.82 -32.45 8.07
N VAL A 18 42.73 -31.41 7.23
CA VAL A 18 42.10 -30.14 7.60
C VAL A 18 40.60 -30.37 7.71
N LEU A 19 40.09 -30.45 8.93
CA LEU A 19 38.66 -30.38 9.21
C LEU A 19 38.18 -28.96 8.86
N LEU A 20 37.58 -28.79 7.68
CA LEU A 20 36.92 -27.55 7.30
C LEU A 20 35.65 -27.42 8.16
N VAL A 21 35.74 -26.72 9.28
CA VAL A 21 34.55 -26.26 10.01
C VAL A 21 33.92 -25.19 9.13
N MET A 22 32.86 -25.56 8.39
CA MET A 22 31.97 -24.58 7.77
C MET A 22 31.26 -23.83 8.88
N VAL A 23 31.84 -22.69 9.28
CA VAL A 23 31.11 -21.67 10.02
C VAL A 23 30.09 -21.10 9.01
N ASP A 24 28.81 -21.44 9.19
CA ASP A 24 27.72 -20.77 8.49
C ASP A 24 27.87 -19.26 8.75
N ALA A 25 28.32 -18.53 7.74
CA ALA A 25 28.41 -17.08 7.81
C ALA A 25 26.98 -16.56 8.05
N ALA A 26 26.80 -15.77 9.13
CA ALA A 26 25.51 -15.13 9.37
C ALA A 26 25.10 -14.37 8.10
N PRO A 27 23.87 -14.55 7.60
CA PRO A 27 23.43 -13.89 6.37
C PRO A 27 23.60 -12.39 6.51
N ALA A 28 24.25 -11.77 5.52
CA ALA A 28 24.44 -10.32 5.48
C ALA A 28 23.07 -9.62 5.60
N GLN A 29 22.96 -8.63 6.48
CA GLN A 29 21.72 -7.88 6.65
C GLN A 29 21.44 -7.08 5.37
N THR A 30 20.34 -7.40 4.70
CA THR A 30 19.80 -6.59 3.61
C THR A 30 18.85 -5.54 4.16
N ARG A 31 18.59 -4.47 3.40
CA ARG A 31 17.59 -3.43 3.75
C ARG A 31 16.24 -4.04 4.13
N ASP A 32 15.82 -5.10 3.43
CA ASP A 32 14.57 -5.81 3.66
C ASP A 32 14.55 -6.50 5.05
N THR A 33 15.65 -7.17 5.42
CA THR A 33 15.74 -7.80 6.75
C THR A 33 15.77 -6.77 7.88
N ILE A 34 16.30 -5.57 7.66
CA ILE A 34 16.29 -4.48 8.65
C ILE A 34 14.84 -4.02 8.90
N ALA A 35 14.09 -3.71 7.84
CA ALA A 35 12.71 -3.25 7.98
C ALA A 35 11.81 -4.30 8.66
N ALA A 36 11.98 -5.58 8.30
CA ALA A 36 11.28 -6.68 8.96
C ALA A 36 11.67 -6.83 10.44
N ARG A 37 12.97 -6.75 10.76
CA ARG A 37 13.47 -6.80 12.15
C ARG A 37 12.89 -5.67 13.00
N ASP A 38 12.86 -4.46 12.46
CA ASP A 38 12.33 -3.29 13.15
C ASP A 38 10.82 -3.39 13.38
N ALA A 39 10.07 -3.91 12.41
CA ALA A 39 8.63 -4.17 12.56
C ALA A 39 8.36 -5.21 13.65
N LEU A 40 9.10 -6.32 13.66
CA LEU A 40 9.00 -7.34 14.71
C LEU A 40 9.33 -6.76 16.10
N GLY A 41 10.39 -5.94 16.18
CA GLY A 41 10.76 -5.25 17.41
C GLY A 41 9.66 -4.30 17.90
N ARG A 42 9.10 -3.49 16.99
CA ARG A 42 7.96 -2.62 17.32
C ARG A 42 6.74 -3.39 17.75
N LEU A 43 6.49 -4.60 17.22
CA LEU A 43 5.43 -5.53 17.66
C LEU A 43 5.72 -6.21 19.01
N GLY A 44 6.88 -5.98 19.61
CA GLY A 44 7.29 -6.57 20.89
C GLY A 44 7.91 -7.96 20.79
N ILE A 45 8.23 -8.42 19.57
CA ILE A 45 8.91 -9.70 19.35
C ILE A 45 10.42 -9.48 19.54
N PRO A 46 11.09 -10.21 20.45
CA PRO A 46 12.51 -10.04 20.71
C PRO A 46 13.38 -10.33 19.48
N ALA A 47 13.85 -9.29 18.80
CA ALA A 47 14.64 -9.41 17.57
C ALA A 47 15.94 -10.22 17.75
N ALA A 48 16.50 -10.27 18.97
CA ALA A 48 17.67 -11.09 19.30
C ALA A 48 17.39 -12.61 19.28
N ARG A 49 16.12 -13.02 19.24
CA ARG A 49 15.68 -14.42 19.13
C ARG A 49 15.24 -14.79 17.72
N VAL A 50 15.45 -13.90 16.75
CA VAL A 50 14.97 -14.07 15.38
C VAL A 50 16.10 -13.78 14.39
N THR A 51 16.49 -14.79 13.64
CA THR A 51 17.30 -14.63 12.42
C THR A 51 16.36 -14.56 11.23
N LEU A 52 16.59 -13.57 10.36
CA LEU A 52 15.78 -13.31 9.16
C LEU A 52 16.63 -13.53 7.91
N ALA A 53 16.05 -14.16 6.90
CA ALA A 53 16.67 -14.31 5.59
C ALA A 53 15.65 -14.11 4.47
N VAL A 54 15.88 -13.11 3.62
CA VAL A 54 15.07 -12.90 2.41
C VAL A 54 15.55 -13.85 1.32
N LYS A 55 14.61 -14.59 0.73
CA LYS A 55 14.82 -15.51 -0.38
C LYS A 55 13.74 -15.25 -1.43
N PRO A 56 14.00 -14.38 -2.43
CA PRO A 56 13.01 -14.02 -3.44
C PRO A 56 12.40 -15.26 -4.11
N ALA A 57 11.10 -15.18 -4.40
CA ALA A 57 10.35 -16.25 -5.07
C ALA A 57 9.23 -15.65 -5.91
N SER A 58 8.70 -16.44 -6.85
CA SER A 58 7.60 -16.02 -7.73
C SER A 58 6.25 -15.89 -7.00
N LYS A 59 6.08 -16.63 -5.89
CA LYS A 59 4.92 -16.54 -4.99
C LYS A 59 5.36 -16.06 -3.62
N PRO A 60 4.55 -15.24 -2.93
CA PRO A 60 4.83 -14.90 -1.55
C PRO A 60 4.87 -16.16 -0.68
N TYR A 61 5.94 -16.36 0.09
CA TYR A 61 6.05 -17.50 1.00
C TYR A 61 6.87 -17.15 2.25
N TYR A 62 6.71 -17.96 3.29
CA TYR A 62 7.60 -17.98 4.45
C TYR A 62 7.89 -19.41 4.91
N ARG A 63 8.95 -19.59 5.71
CA ARG A 63 9.23 -20.79 6.49
C ARG A 63 9.78 -20.38 7.84
N VAL A 64 9.28 -20.96 8.92
CA VAL A 64 9.79 -20.75 10.27
C VAL A 64 10.38 -22.05 10.80
N ARG A 65 11.65 -22.00 11.16
CA ARG A 65 12.37 -23.07 11.86
C ARG A 65 12.71 -22.61 13.26
N VAL A 66 12.42 -23.43 14.26
CA VAL A 66 12.69 -23.13 15.67
C VAL A 66 13.67 -24.13 16.24
N ALA A 67 14.75 -23.63 16.81
CA ALA A 67 15.74 -24.42 17.54
C ALA A 67 15.44 -24.46 19.04
N ARG A 68 16.05 -25.42 19.73
CA ARG A 68 15.89 -25.64 21.18
C ARG A 68 16.30 -24.36 21.92
N GLY A 69 15.44 -23.87 22.80
CA GLY A 69 15.63 -22.56 23.45
C GLY A 69 14.93 -21.39 22.74
N GLY A 70 14.08 -21.69 21.75
CA GLY A 70 13.13 -20.73 21.17
C GLY A 70 13.73 -19.76 20.16
N HIS A 71 14.89 -20.06 19.59
CA HIS A 71 15.47 -19.22 18.56
C HIS A 71 14.81 -19.53 17.20
N MET A 72 14.22 -18.52 16.56
CA MET A 72 13.54 -18.67 15.27
C MET A 72 14.45 -18.27 14.12
N LEU A 73 14.52 -19.10 13.08
CA LEU A 73 15.00 -18.73 11.77
C LEU A 73 13.79 -18.59 10.85
N VAL A 74 13.59 -17.38 10.33
CA VAL A 74 12.47 -17.05 9.45
C VAL A 74 13.02 -16.72 8.07
N GLU A 75 12.61 -17.52 7.10
CA GLU A 75 12.87 -17.31 5.69
C GLU A 75 11.61 -16.80 5.02
N GLY A 76 11.73 -15.90 4.05
CA GLY A 76 10.57 -15.42 3.31
C GLY A 76 10.92 -14.66 2.05
N SER A 77 9.94 -14.52 1.16
CA SER A 77 10.12 -13.87 -0.15
C SER A 77 10.28 -12.35 -0.08
N SER A 78 9.86 -11.72 1.02
CA SER A 78 9.89 -10.27 1.23
C SER A 78 9.86 -9.93 2.73
N SER A 79 10.08 -8.66 3.09
CA SER A 79 9.97 -8.19 4.48
C SER A 79 8.58 -8.46 5.07
N VAL A 80 7.51 -8.24 4.31
CA VAL A 80 6.14 -8.60 4.72
C VAL A 80 6.02 -10.09 5.00
N ALA A 81 6.58 -10.95 4.13
CA ALA A 81 6.51 -12.39 4.34
C ALA A 81 7.27 -12.84 5.59
N LEU A 82 8.43 -12.21 5.89
CA LEU A 82 9.18 -12.44 7.12
C LEU A 82 8.37 -12.06 8.37
N VAL A 83 7.79 -10.87 8.39
CA VAL A 83 6.98 -10.40 9.53
C VAL A 83 5.75 -11.27 9.71
N HIS A 84 5.04 -11.58 8.62
CA HIS A 84 3.88 -12.44 8.63
C HIS A 84 4.21 -13.85 9.12
N GLY A 85 5.29 -14.47 8.62
CA GLY A 85 5.68 -15.81 9.02
C GLY A 85 5.99 -15.91 10.52
N ALA A 86 6.78 -14.98 11.05
CA ALA A 86 7.10 -14.93 12.47
C ALA A 86 5.86 -14.73 13.35
N THR A 87 4.99 -13.79 12.98
CA THR A 87 3.79 -13.46 13.76
C THR A 87 2.76 -14.59 13.70
N GLN A 88 2.49 -15.14 12.52
CA GLN A 88 1.57 -16.25 12.33
C GLN A 88 2.03 -17.50 13.08
N TYR A 89 3.33 -17.81 13.05
CA TYR A 89 3.89 -18.92 13.82
C TYR A 89 3.67 -18.71 15.32
N LEU A 90 4.05 -17.55 15.87
CA LEU A 90 3.86 -17.26 17.29
C LEU A 90 2.38 -17.27 17.71
N GLN A 91 1.46 -16.85 16.85
CA GLN A 91 0.02 -16.95 17.11
C GLN A 91 -0.45 -18.41 17.20
N ARG A 92 -0.01 -19.27 16.27
CA ARG A 92 -0.33 -20.71 16.31
C ARG A 92 0.19 -21.40 17.57
N GLN A 93 1.34 -20.96 18.07
CA GLN A 93 1.92 -21.46 19.33
C GLN A 93 1.28 -20.84 20.60
N GLY A 94 0.24 -20.01 20.47
CA GLY A 94 -0.36 -19.29 21.59
C GLY A 94 0.56 -18.25 22.24
N ARG A 95 1.66 -17.88 21.57
CA ARG A 95 2.69 -16.96 22.08
C ARG A 95 2.47 -15.52 21.68
N LEU A 96 1.66 -15.26 20.67
CA LEU A 96 1.29 -13.92 20.23
C LEU A 96 -0.24 -13.78 20.18
N SER A 97 -0.74 -12.66 20.68
CA SER A 97 -2.05 -12.11 20.31
C SER A 97 -1.83 -10.70 19.78
N LEU A 98 -2.43 -10.37 18.63
CA LEU A 98 -2.29 -9.08 17.97
C LEU A 98 -3.62 -8.65 17.36
N SER A 99 -4.19 -7.57 17.88
CA SER A 99 -5.44 -6.94 17.42
C SER A 99 -5.28 -5.42 17.45
N TRP A 100 -6.28 -4.67 16.98
CA TRP A 100 -6.29 -3.21 17.13
C TRP A 100 -6.39 -2.78 18.60
N GLU A 101 -7.11 -3.54 19.43
CA GLU A 101 -7.32 -3.26 20.85
C GLU A 101 -6.09 -3.56 21.72
N GLY A 102 -5.08 -4.20 21.15
CA GLY A 102 -3.84 -4.45 21.84
C GLY A 102 -3.11 -5.69 21.36
N ARG A 103 -1.98 -5.94 22.02
CA ARG A 103 -1.08 -7.05 21.73
C ARG A 103 -0.57 -7.69 23.01
N ARG A 104 -0.24 -8.98 22.93
CA ARG A 104 0.41 -9.74 23.99
C ARG A 104 1.46 -10.66 23.39
N VAL A 105 2.68 -10.59 23.90
CA VAL A 105 3.78 -11.50 23.54
C VAL A 105 4.17 -12.30 24.78
N ALA A 106 4.08 -13.63 24.71
CA ALA A 106 4.57 -14.53 25.76
C ALA A 106 6.05 -14.87 25.56
N PRO A 107 6.73 -15.39 26.59
CA PRO A 107 8.11 -15.86 26.47
C PRO A 107 8.28 -16.89 25.34
N ILE A 108 9.28 -16.64 24.49
CA ILE A 108 9.61 -17.46 23.32
C ILE A 108 10.67 -18.54 23.69
N SER A 109 11.43 -18.33 24.77
CA SER A 109 12.57 -19.16 25.18
C SER A 109 12.26 -20.64 25.48
N THR A 110 10.98 -21.00 25.63
CA THR A 110 10.52 -22.35 25.98
C THR A 110 9.83 -23.08 24.82
N MET A 111 9.86 -22.53 23.61
CA MET A 111 9.25 -23.20 22.45
C MET A 111 10.03 -24.47 22.08
N PRO A 112 9.33 -25.55 21.67
CA PRO A 112 9.96 -26.78 21.19
C PRO A 112 10.64 -26.54 19.85
N ASN A 113 11.41 -27.55 19.41
CA ASN A 113 11.89 -27.59 18.03
C ASN A 113 10.68 -27.74 17.10
N ASP A 114 10.67 -26.97 16.02
CA ASP A 114 9.61 -27.05 15.01
C ASP A 114 10.12 -26.56 13.65
N ASP A 115 9.44 -26.98 12.59
CA ASP A 115 9.65 -26.53 11.23
C ASP A 115 8.31 -26.51 10.50
N THR A 116 7.86 -25.33 10.11
CA THR A 116 6.58 -25.18 9.42
C THR A 116 6.58 -25.79 8.02
N GLY A 117 7.74 -26.09 7.46
CA GLY A 117 7.91 -26.20 6.01
C GLY A 117 7.65 -24.87 5.31
N PRO A 118 7.79 -24.81 3.97
CA PRO A 118 7.38 -23.63 3.21
C PRO A 118 5.85 -23.47 3.25
N VAL A 119 5.40 -22.26 3.59
CA VAL A 119 4.00 -21.85 3.54
C VAL A 119 3.85 -20.78 2.47
N GLU A 120 3.14 -21.11 1.40
CA GLU A 120 2.91 -20.22 0.26
C GLU A 120 1.55 -19.53 0.34
N SER A 121 1.49 -18.30 -0.19
CA SER A 121 0.24 -17.62 -0.50
C SER A 121 -0.25 -18.03 -1.89
N ALA A 122 -1.54 -18.33 -2.02
CA ALA A 122 -2.18 -18.49 -3.33
C ALA A 122 -2.38 -17.14 -4.05
N PHE A 123 -2.30 -16.02 -3.33
CA PHE A 123 -2.55 -14.68 -3.84
C PHE A 123 -1.24 -13.92 -4.07
N ALA A 124 -1.13 -13.31 -5.24
CA ALA A 124 -0.01 -12.45 -5.61
C ALA A 124 -0.05 -11.08 -4.91
N LEU A 125 -1.25 -10.58 -4.59
CA LEU A 125 -1.50 -9.30 -3.93
C LEU A 125 -2.45 -9.51 -2.76
N ARG A 126 -2.18 -8.85 -1.63
CA ARG A 126 -3.06 -8.85 -0.45
C ARG A 126 -3.37 -7.40 -0.09
N THR A 127 -4.52 -6.96 -0.55
CA THR A 127 -4.99 -5.58 -0.45
C THR A 127 -5.69 -5.33 0.89
N TYR A 128 -5.69 -4.08 1.31
CA TYR A 128 -6.32 -3.67 2.57
C TYR A 128 -6.77 -2.21 2.54
N LEU A 129 -7.81 -1.94 3.33
CA LEU A 129 -8.59 -0.71 3.45
C LEU A 129 -9.60 -0.50 2.30
N ASN A 130 -10.64 0.25 2.62
CA ASN A 130 -11.59 0.84 1.68
C ASN A 130 -11.33 2.36 1.63
N THR A 131 -11.71 3.04 0.56
CA THR A 131 -11.61 4.51 0.46
C THR A 131 -12.33 5.21 1.62
N CYS A 132 -13.49 4.69 2.03
CA CYS A 132 -14.26 5.18 3.17
C CYS A 132 -13.51 5.11 4.51
N THR A 133 -12.54 4.20 4.66
CA THR A 133 -11.74 4.09 5.90
C THR A 133 -10.98 5.37 6.20
N PHE A 134 -10.64 6.16 5.17
CA PHE A 134 -9.98 7.46 5.29
C PHE A 134 -10.89 8.59 5.79
N GLY A 135 -12.20 8.32 5.93
CA GLY A 135 -13.19 9.25 6.47
C GLY A 135 -13.80 8.77 7.79
N TYR A 136 -13.95 7.45 7.95
CA TYR A 136 -14.53 6.86 9.16
C TYR A 136 -13.50 6.55 10.25
N THR A 137 -12.27 6.19 9.88
CA THR A 137 -11.30 5.62 10.83
C THR A 137 -10.02 6.43 10.93
N THR A 138 -9.37 6.73 9.80
CA THR A 138 -8.03 7.35 9.80
C THR A 138 -7.96 8.89 9.86
N PRO A 139 -9.03 9.71 9.78
CA PRO A 139 -8.86 11.16 9.69
C PRO A 139 -7.92 11.71 10.77
N TRP A 140 -8.13 11.30 12.01
CA TRP A 140 -7.41 11.82 13.18
C TRP A 140 -6.16 11.02 13.57
N TRP A 141 -5.80 9.98 12.81
CA TRP A 141 -4.59 9.22 13.09
C TRP A 141 -3.35 10.09 12.92
N ASN A 142 -2.45 10.00 13.89
CA ASN A 142 -1.11 10.55 13.82
C ASN A 142 -0.13 9.49 13.26
N TRP A 143 1.15 9.85 13.22
CA TRP A 143 2.19 8.94 12.77
C TRP A 143 2.28 7.67 13.62
N ASP A 144 2.20 7.76 14.94
CA ASP A 144 2.34 6.58 15.82
C ASP A 144 1.26 5.53 15.54
N ARG A 145 0.02 5.98 15.34
CA ARG A 145 -1.08 5.07 14.97
C ARG A 145 -0.90 4.49 13.57
N TRP A 146 -0.43 5.27 12.60
CA TRP A 146 -0.14 4.78 11.24
C TRP A 146 1.03 3.81 11.20
N SER A 147 2.13 4.11 11.90
CA SER A 147 3.27 3.21 12.05
C SER A 147 2.83 1.86 12.64
N SER A 148 1.96 1.89 13.65
CA SER A 148 1.39 0.68 14.26
C SER A 148 0.48 -0.08 13.29
N GLU A 149 -0.33 0.61 12.48
CA GLU A 149 -1.16 -0.03 11.45
C GLU A 149 -0.30 -0.71 10.39
N ILE A 150 0.78 -0.07 9.92
CA ILE A 150 1.64 -0.64 8.88
C ILE A 150 2.39 -1.88 9.39
N ASP A 151 2.84 -1.88 10.64
CA ASP A 151 3.41 -3.09 11.25
C ASP A 151 2.35 -4.20 11.40
N TRP A 152 1.10 -3.83 11.74
CA TRP A 152 -0.03 -4.76 11.77
C TRP A 152 -0.35 -5.32 10.36
N MET A 153 -0.33 -4.48 9.32
CA MET A 153 -0.49 -4.89 7.92
C MET A 153 0.56 -5.93 7.55
N ALA A 154 1.83 -5.68 7.86
CA ALA A 154 2.92 -6.63 7.62
C ALA A 154 2.72 -7.95 8.39
N ALA A 155 2.28 -7.90 9.65
CA ALA A 155 1.95 -9.09 10.44
C ALA A 155 0.79 -9.90 9.85
N ARG A 156 -0.15 -9.25 9.16
CA ARG A 156 -1.26 -9.91 8.45
C ARG A 156 -0.93 -10.28 7.01
N GLY A 157 0.31 -10.08 6.57
CA GLY A 157 0.75 -10.41 5.22
C GLY A 157 0.27 -9.43 4.14
N ILE A 158 -0.28 -8.27 4.50
CA ILE A 158 -0.72 -7.24 3.55
C ILE A 158 0.50 -6.59 2.89
N ASP A 159 0.48 -6.50 1.56
CA ASP A 159 1.55 -5.88 0.75
C ASP A 159 1.05 -4.86 -0.27
N THR A 160 -0.26 -4.74 -0.48
CA THR A 160 -0.84 -3.80 -1.45
C THR A 160 -1.94 -2.94 -0.81
N PRO A 161 -1.65 -2.22 0.29
CA PRO A 161 -2.65 -1.40 0.98
C PRO A 161 -2.98 -0.12 0.20
N LEU A 162 -4.15 0.47 0.42
CA LEU A 162 -4.42 1.84 -0.03
C LEU A 162 -3.58 2.85 0.77
N ALA A 163 -3.06 3.88 0.09
CA ALA A 163 -2.34 4.99 0.72
C ALA A 163 -2.89 6.34 0.22
N MET A 164 -4.05 6.74 0.77
CA MET A 164 -4.86 7.87 0.26
C MET A 164 -4.67 9.18 1.05
N GLU A 165 -3.80 9.21 2.06
CA GLU A 165 -3.51 10.43 2.83
C GLU A 165 -2.74 11.45 1.98
N GLY A 166 -2.83 12.74 2.33
CA GLY A 166 -2.00 13.80 1.73
C GLY A 166 -2.31 14.13 0.26
N GLN A 167 -3.26 13.46 -0.39
CA GLN A 167 -3.62 13.73 -1.78
C GLN A 167 -4.24 15.11 -1.99
N ASP A 168 -4.85 15.71 -0.97
CA ASP A 168 -5.43 17.06 -1.06
C ASP A 168 -4.34 18.13 -1.29
N TYR A 169 -3.09 17.84 -0.91
CA TYR A 169 -1.94 18.68 -1.24
C TYR A 169 -1.66 18.70 -2.75
N VAL A 170 -1.76 17.53 -3.39
CA VAL A 170 -1.59 17.35 -4.84
C VAL A 170 -2.76 18.01 -5.59
N TRP A 171 -3.99 17.81 -5.11
CA TRP A 171 -5.17 18.48 -5.66
C TRP A 171 -5.07 20.00 -5.57
N ARG A 172 -4.65 20.54 -4.42
CA ARG A 172 -4.43 21.99 -4.26
C ARG A 172 -3.39 22.51 -5.26
N ALA A 173 -2.28 21.81 -5.45
CA ALA A 173 -1.27 22.19 -6.43
C ALA A 173 -1.81 22.16 -7.87
N LEU A 174 -2.54 21.09 -8.24
CA LEU A 174 -3.16 20.98 -9.56
C LEU A 174 -4.11 22.17 -9.84
N TRP A 175 -4.96 22.53 -8.88
CA TRP A 175 -5.94 23.60 -9.07
C TRP A 175 -5.31 25.00 -9.08
N ARG A 176 -4.20 25.21 -8.36
CA ARG A 176 -3.39 26.43 -8.49
C ARG A 176 -2.79 26.54 -9.89
N ASP A 177 -2.30 25.44 -10.47
CA ASP A 177 -1.80 25.44 -11.86
C ASP A 177 -2.90 25.82 -12.87
N GLN A 178 -4.18 25.59 -12.53
CA GLN A 178 -5.34 26.01 -13.33
C GLN A 178 -5.87 27.41 -12.95
N GLY A 179 -5.11 28.17 -12.16
CA GLY A 179 -5.39 29.57 -11.82
C GLY A 179 -6.46 29.77 -10.74
N LEU A 180 -6.86 28.72 -10.00
CA LEU A 180 -7.73 28.89 -8.84
C LEU A 180 -6.93 29.39 -7.64
N ASP A 181 -7.48 30.36 -6.90
CA ASP A 181 -6.89 30.84 -5.65
C ASP A 181 -7.16 29.87 -4.49
N ASP A 182 -6.38 30.00 -3.42
CA ASP A 182 -6.46 29.12 -2.25
C ASP A 182 -7.80 29.18 -1.52
N ALA A 183 -8.46 30.33 -1.50
CA ALA A 183 -9.75 30.49 -0.84
C ALA A 183 -10.82 29.66 -1.58
N THR A 184 -10.83 29.75 -2.90
CA THR A 184 -11.71 28.98 -3.80
C THR A 184 -11.43 27.49 -3.69
N ILE A 185 -10.16 27.07 -3.72
CA ILE A 185 -9.79 25.66 -3.57
C ILE A 185 -10.24 25.13 -2.21
N SER A 186 -9.92 25.84 -1.13
CA SER A 186 -10.23 25.40 0.24
C SER A 186 -11.74 25.33 0.48
N ALA A 187 -12.53 26.25 -0.11
CA ALA A 187 -13.99 26.22 -0.06
C ALA A 187 -14.59 25.06 -0.87
N GLY A 188 -13.90 24.59 -1.91
CA GLY A 188 -14.31 23.41 -2.70
C GLY A 188 -13.92 22.07 -2.08
N LEU A 189 -13.02 22.05 -1.09
CA LEU A 189 -12.62 20.84 -0.36
C LEU A 189 -13.50 20.65 0.88
N SER A 190 -14.13 19.49 0.99
CA SER A 190 -14.97 19.08 2.12
C SER A 190 -14.13 18.94 3.39
N ALA A 191 -14.76 19.04 4.56
CA ALA A 191 -14.07 18.79 5.82
C ALA A 191 -13.48 17.37 5.87
N ALA A 192 -12.40 17.23 6.64
CA ALA A 192 -11.57 16.03 6.78
C ALA A 192 -12.31 14.67 6.76
N PRO A 193 -13.32 14.41 7.61
CA PRO A 193 -13.98 13.11 7.63
C PRO A 193 -14.75 12.81 6.34
N PHE A 194 -15.09 13.84 5.55
CA PHE A 194 -15.90 13.72 4.34
C PHE A 194 -15.08 13.62 3.03
N LEU A 195 -13.76 13.72 3.12
CA LEU A 195 -12.89 13.69 1.96
C LEU A 195 -13.02 12.43 1.08
N PRO A 196 -13.26 11.20 1.60
CA PRO A 196 -13.43 10.04 0.72
C PRO A 196 -14.58 10.20 -0.27
N TRP A 197 -15.75 10.64 0.17
CA TRP A 197 -16.91 10.87 -0.72
C TRP A 197 -16.62 11.96 -1.74
N GLN A 198 -15.83 12.97 -1.38
CA GLN A 198 -15.40 13.96 -2.36
C GLN A 198 -14.43 13.40 -3.39
N ARG A 199 -13.46 12.58 -2.97
CA ARG A 199 -12.47 11.96 -3.88
C ARG A 199 -13.13 10.97 -4.86
N MET A 200 -14.24 10.36 -4.45
CA MET A 200 -15.11 9.54 -5.29
C MET A 200 -16.11 10.35 -6.12
N GLY A 201 -16.16 11.67 -5.93
CA GLY A 201 -16.99 12.60 -6.70
C GLY A 201 -18.45 12.72 -6.25
N ASN A 202 -18.82 12.10 -5.13
CA ASN A 202 -20.18 12.15 -4.60
C ASN A 202 -20.55 13.52 -4.05
N ILE A 203 -19.59 14.22 -3.42
CA ILE A 203 -19.82 15.51 -2.76
C ILE A 203 -18.67 16.49 -3.06
N ALA A 204 -18.91 17.78 -2.87
CA ALA A 204 -17.85 18.80 -2.90
C ALA A 204 -18.16 19.91 -1.89
N GLY A 205 -17.12 20.44 -1.24
CA GLY A 205 -17.25 21.56 -0.31
C GLY A 205 -18.16 21.31 0.91
N TYR A 206 -18.44 20.07 1.29
CA TYR A 206 -19.33 19.78 2.41
C TYR A 206 -18.62 20.09 3.74
N ARG A 207 -19.23 20.97 4.55
CA ARG A 207 -18.64 21.49 5.79
C ARG A 207 -17.25 22.13 5.58
N ALA A 208 -17.00 22.65 4.37
CA ALA A 208 -15.82 23.43 4.01
C ALA A 208 -15.66 24.70 4.89
N PRO A 209 -14.47 25.32 4.94
CA PRO A 209 -13.26 24.98 4.18
C PRO A 209 -12.37 23.92 4.85
N LEU A 210 -11.67 23.14 4.03
CA LEU A 210 -10.53 22.35 4.52
C LEU A 210 -9.34 23.27 4.80
N SER A 211 -8.80 23.26 6.02
CA SER A 211 -7.74 24.19 6.40
C SER A 211 -6.40 23.89 5.70
N ALA A 212 -5.64 24.93 5.41
CA ALA A 212 -4.29 24.78 4.85
C ALA A 212 -3.35 23.98 5.78
N SER A 213 -3.49 24.14 7.11
CA SER A 213 -2.73 23.39 8.11
C SER A 213 -3.06 21.89 8.09
N TRP A 214 -4.30 21.52 7.82
CA TRP A 214 -4.69 20.13 7.64
C TRP A 214 -4.04 19.51 6.41
N ILE A 215 -4.12 20.20 5.27
CA ILE A 215 -3.51 19.76 4.01
C ILE A 215 -2.00 19.52 4.21
N GLU A 216 -1.31 20.45 4.88
CA GLU A 216 0.12 20.33 5.16
C GLU A 216 0.43 19.19 6.14
N LYS A 217 -0.35 19.05 7.21
CA LYS A 217 -0.21 17.94 8.16
C LYS A 217 -0.32 16.59 7.45
N LYS A 218 -1.34 16.43 6.60
CA LYS A 218 -1.56 15.18 5.85
C LYS A 218 -0.49 14.96 4.78
N HIS A 219 0.06 16.02 4.19
CA HIS A 219 1.21 15.92 3.30
C HIS A 219 2.43 15.30 4.00
N GLN A 220 2.83 15.83 5.17
CA GLN A 220 3.96 15.27 5.91
C GLN A 220 3.69 13.84 6.39
N LEU A 221 2.47 13.56 6.85
CA LEU A 221 2.07 12.22 7.27
C LEU A 221 2.18 11.20 6.13
N GLN A 222 1.72 11.54 4.93
CA GLN A 222 1.78 10.64 3.77
C GLN A 222 3.23 10.29 3.39
N ARG A 223 4.18 11.23 3.49
CA ARG A 223 5.61 10.94 3.26
C ARG A 223 6.13 9.86 4.23
N GLN A 224 5.74 9.92 5.49
CA GLN A 224 6.12 8.92 6.49
C GLN A 224 5.46 7.56 6.23
N ILE A 225 4.17 7.55 5.88
CA ILE A 225 3.41 6.35 5.52
C ILE A 225 4.08 5.62 4.36
N LEU A 226 4.30 6.32 3.24
CA LEU A 226 4.89 5.72 2.04
C LEU A 226 6.33 5.24 2.30
N ALA A 227 7.13 6.03 3.03
CA ALA A 227 8.48 5.62 3.39
C ALA A 227 8.50 4.29 4.16
N ARG A 228 7.59 4.10 5.12
CA ARG A 228 7.50 2.83 5.89
C ARG A 228 6.95 1.69 5.05
N MET A 229 5.91 1.93 4.25
CA MET A 229 5.35 0.92 3.34
C MET A 229 6.43 0.40 2.38
N HIS A 230 7.16 1.30 1.72
CA HIS A 230 8.24 0.92 0.81
C HIS A 230 9.43 0.25 1.51
N ALA A 231 9.78 0.66 2.73
CA ALA A 231 10.82 -0.03 3.50
C ALA A 231 10.46 -1.50 3.77
N LEU A 232 9.17 -1.82 3.92
CA LEU A 232 8.66 -3.18 4.07
C LEU A 232 8.42 -3.90 2.73
N GLY A 233 8.74 -3.25 1.60
CA GLY A 233 8.48 -3.81 0.27
C GLY A 233 7.00 -3.81 -0.14
N MET A 234 6.15 -3.05 0.56
CA MET A 234 4.75 -2.88 0.15
C MET A 234 4.66 -2.01 -1.11
N LYS A 235 3.62 -2.28 -1.91
CA LYS A 235 3.26 -1.57 -3.15
C LYS A 235 1.93 -0.85 -2.93
N PRO A 236 1.92 0.35 -2.32
CA PRO A 236 0.69 1.03 -1.99
C PRO A 236 -0.11 1.41 -3.24
N ILE A 237 -1.44 1.34 -3.14
CA ILE A 237 -2.37 1.84 -4.16
C ILE A 237 -2.54 3.34 -3.94
N LEU A 238 -2.12 4.13 -4.93
CA LEU A 238 -2.09 5.59 -4.90
C LEU A 238 -3.35 6.18 -5.56
N PRO A 239 -3.74 7.44 -5.27
CA PRO A 239 -4.84 8.07 -5.98
C PRO A 239 -4.48 8.40 -7.44
N ALA A 240 -5.49 8.47 -8.30
CA ALA A 240 -5.40 9.00 -9.66
C ALA A 240 -6.58 9.93 -9.97
N PHE A 241 -6.43 10.73 -11.03
CA PHE A 241 -7.47 11.63 -11.51
C PHE A 241 -8.63 10.83 -12.14
N SER A 242 -9.84 10.96 -11.59
CA SER A 242 -11.04 10.24 -12.06
C SER A 242 -12.01 11.11 -12.87
N GLY A 243 -11.67 12.38 -13.15
CA GLY A 243 -12.48 13.31 -13.93
C GLY A 243 -13.22 14.37 -13.12
N TYR A 244 -13.35 14.22 -11.80
CA TYR A 244 -14.03 15.25 -11.01
C TYR A 244 -13.20 16.54 -10.90
N VAL A 245 -13.85 17.67 -11.19
CA VAL A 245 -13.25 19.00 -11.19
C VAL A 245 -14.03 19.96 -10.27
N PRO A 246 -13.39 21.00 -9.70
CA PRO A 246 -14.10 22.03 -8.94
C PRO A 246 -15.10 22.78 -9.82
N LYS A 247 -16.22 23.21 -9.23
CA LYS A 247 -17.20 24.07 -9.92
C LYS A 247 -16.54 25.30 -10.55
N ALA A 248 -15.63 25.96 -9.81
CA ALA A 248 -14.91 27.14 -10.32
C ALA A 248 -14.05 26.84 -11.55
N PHE A 249 -13.54 25.61 -11.68
CA PHE A 249 -12.84 25.18 -12.89
C PHE A 249 -13.84 24.99 -14.04
N ALA A 250 -14.97 24.34 -13.78
CA ALA A 250 -16.02 24.14 -14.77
C ALA A 250 -16.58 25.47 -15.32
N ASP A 251 -16.86 26.44 -14.43
CA ASP A 251 -17.37 27.76 -14.80
C ASP A 251 -16.39 28.54 -15.71
N ARG A 252 -15.07 28.30 -15.57
CA ARG A 252 -14.03 28.92 -16.41
C ARG A 252 -13.80 28.20 -17.74
N HIS A 253 -14.34 26.99 -17.91
CA HIS A 253 -14.17 26.16 -19.10
C HIS A 253 -15.53 25.76 -19.70
N PRO A 254 -16.38 26.72 -20.12
CA PRO A 254 -17.74 26.44 -20.61
C PRO A 254 -17.78 25.63 -21.92
N GLN A 255 -16.65 25.55 -22.63
CA GLN A 255 -16.51 24.76 -23.87
C GLN A 255 -16.01 23.34 -23.61
N ALA A 256 -15.49 23.05 -22.41
CA ALA A 256 -15.06 21.72 -22.07
C ALA A 256 -16.27 20.80 -21.83
N ARG A 257 -16.11 19.51 -22.12
CA ARG A 257 -17.14 18.49 -21.90
C ARG A 257 -17.22 18.14 -20.40
N ILE A 258 -17.69 19.09 -19.61
CA ILE A 258 -17.87 18.94 -18.17
C ILE A 258 -19.36 18.80 -17.88
N TYR A 259 -19.72 17.66 -17.32
CA TYR A 259 -21.08 17.35 -16.91
C TYR A 259 -21.32 17.81 -15.48
N ARG A 260 -22.41 18.54 -15.26
CA ARG A 260 -22.96 18.71 -13.91
C ARG A 260 -23.68 17.42 -13.54
N MET A 261 -23.12 16.68 -12.62
CA MET A 261 -23.66 15.40 -12.16
C MET A 261 -24.92 15.61 -11.32
N ARG A 262 -25.77 14.59 -11.22
CA ARG A 262 -26.92 14.62 -10.31
C ARG A 262 -26.48 14.78 -8.85
N ALA A 263 -27.38 15.26 -8.00
CA ALA A 263 -27.18 15.25 -6.55
C ALA A 263 -27.07 13.80 -6.05
N TRP A 264 -26.11 13.52 -5.18
CA TRP A 264 -25.99 12.24 -4.49
C TRP A 264 -26.57 12.39 -3.09
N GLU A 265 -27.57 11.58 -2.72
CA GLU A 265 -28.14 11.51 -1.35
C GLU A 265 -28.44 12.87 -0.69
N GLY A 266 -28.97 13.83 -1.47
CA GLY A 266 -29.33 15.18 -0.99
C GLY A 266 -28.18 16.17 -0.88
N PHE A 267 -26.96 15.81 -1.29
CA PHE A 267 -25.82 16.70 -1.36
C PHE A 267 -25.79 17.52 -2.66
N ALA A 268 -25.03 18.63 -2.63
CA ALA A 268 -24.89 19.48 -3.80
C ALA A 268 -24.24 18.72 -4.98
N PRO A 269 -24.71 18.96 -6.23
CA PRO A 269 -24.11 18.44 -7.45
C PRO A 269 -22.61 18.69 -7.60
N THR A 270 -21.92 17.70 -8.16
CA THR A 270 -20.51 17.77 -8.53
C THR A 270 -20.33 17.89 -10.04
N TYR A 271 -19.09 18.10 -10.50
CA TYR A 271 -18.77 18.36 -11.90
C TYR A 271 -17.72 17.36 -12.38
N TRP A 272 -18.01 16.67 -13.48
CA TRP A 272 -17.18 15.58 -14.01
C TRP A 272 -16.77 15.87 -15.45
N LEU A 273 -15.47 15.88 -15.71
CA LEU A 273 -14.86 16.09 -17.01
C LEU A 273 -14.79 14.77 -17.78
N ASP A 274 -15.34 14.76 -18.99
CA ASP A 274 -15.33 13.63 -19.91
C ASP A 274 -13.90 13.23 -20.30
N PRO A 275 -13.51 11.95 -20.22
CA PRO A 275 -12.23 11.44 -20.72
C PRO A 275 -11.96 11.71 -22.21
N SER A 276 -13.00 11.95 -23.02
CA SER A 276 -12.84 12.31 -24.43
C SER A 276 -12.40 13.77 -24.62
N ASP A 277 -12.51 14.61 -23.60
CA ASP A 277 -12.04 15.99 -23.65
C ASP A 277 -10.51 16.05 -23.50
N PRO A 278 -9.78 16.81 -24.36
CA PRO A 278 -8.33 16.95 -24.26
C PRO A 278 -7.82 17.44 -22.88
N LEU A 279 -8.65 18.17 -22.13
CA LEU A 279 -8.31 18.60 -20.77
C LEU A 279 -8.16 17.42 -19.80
N PHE A 280 -8.88 16.32 -20.00
CA PHE A 280 -8.82 15.17 -19.10
C PHE A 280 -7.41 14.57 -19.08
N ALA A 281 -6.87 14.26 -20.25
CA ALA A 281 -5.52 13.70 -20.37
C ALA A 281 -4.46 14.67 -19.83
N THR A 282 -4.67 15.98 -20.04
CA THR A 282 -3.78 17.04 -19.52
C THR A 282 -3.79 17.07 -17.99
N LEU A 283 -4.97 17.11 -17.36
CA LEU A 283 -5.11 17.14 -15.90
C LEU A 283 -4.66 15.83 -15.25
N ALA A 284 -5.02 14.67 -15.82
CA ALA A 284 -4.60 13.37 -15.31
C ALA A 284 -3.08 13.21 -15.32
N LYS A 285 -2.42 13.57 -16.44
CA LYS A 285 -0.96 13.58 -16.55
C LYS A 285 -0.35 14.53 -15.52
N ARG A 286 -0.90 15.74 -15.38
CA ARG A 286 -0.36 16.74 -14.46
C ARG A 286 -0.52 16.30 -13.00
N PHE A 287 -1.67 15.73 -12.63
CA PHE A 287 -1.89 15.15 -11.30
C PHE A 287 -0.85 14.09 -10.97
N THR A 288 -0.63 13.12 -11.86
CA THR A 288 0.36 12.05 -11.66
C THR A 288 1.78 12.61 -11.58
N GLN A 289 2.13 13.64 -12.36
CA GLN A 289 3.42 14.31 -12.27
C GLN A 289 3.63 14.99 -10.91
N ILE A 290 2.66 15.77 -10.43
CA ILE A 290 2.73 16.44 -9.13
C ILE A 290 2.84 15.39 -8.01
N TYR A 291 2.01 14.32 -8.07
CA TYR A 291 2.06 13.25 -7.09
C TYR A 291 3.44 12.57 -7.08
N THR A 292 3.95 12.20 -8.26
CA THR A 292 5.25 11.55 -8.41
C THR A 292 6.40 12.41 -7.89
N GLN A 293 6.37 13.72 -8.17
CA GLN A 293 7.37 14.66 -7.65
C GLN A 293 7.28 14.83 -6.13
N THR A 294 6.07 14.78 -5.56
CA THR A 294 5.82 15.02 -4.14
C THR A 294 6.10 13.79 -3.28
N TYR A 295 5.72 12.61 -3.76
CA TYR A 295 5.65 11.37 -2.98
C TYR A 295 6.39 10.19 -3.61
N GLY A 296 6.84 10.30 -4.86
CA GLY A 296 7.40 9.20 -5.64
C GLY A 296 6.34 8.49 -6.50
N PRO A 297 6.79 7.67 -7.48
CA PRO A 297 5.91 6.92 -8.37
C PRO A 297 5.25 5.75 -7.64
N GLY A 298 4.08 5.32 -8.13
CA GLY A 298 3.42 4.08 -7.71
C GLY A 298 3.31 3.05 -8.83
N ASP A 299 3.08 1.80 -8.41
CA ASP A 299 2.78 0.67 -9.29
C ASP A 299 1.28 0.52 -9.54
N TYR A 300 0.46 0.92 -8.56
CA TYR A 300 -0.99 0.77 -8.58
C TYR A 300 -1.66 2.11 -8.29
N TYR A 301 -2.75 2.39 -9.02
CA TYR A 301 -3.52 3.62 -8.90
C TYR A 301 -5.00 3.30 -8.81
N LEU A 302 -5.73 4.10 -8.04
CA LEU A 302 -7.18 4.01 -7.87
C LEU A 302 -7.84 5.28 -8.43
N ALA A 303 -8.78 5.08 -9.34
CA ALA A 303 -9.65 6.12 -9.88
C ALA A 303 -11.05 5.55 -10.09
N ASP A 304 -12.03 6.10 -9.37
CA ASP A 304 -13.43 5.71 -9.47
C ASP A 304 -14.24 6.92 -9.95
N ALA A 305 -14.77 6.85 -11.18
CA ALA A 305 -15.51 7.95 -11.80
C ALA A 305 -17.00 7.95 -11.42
N PHE A 306 -17.59 6.79 -11.17
CA PHE A 306 -19.04 6.66 -10.97
C PHE A 306 -19.40 5.84 -9.73
N ASN A 307 -18.61 5.96 -8.65
CA ASN A 307 -18.94 5.30 -7.38
C ASN A 307 -20.29 5.80 -6.87
N GLU A 308 -21.32 4.96 -6.94
CA GLU A 308 -22.72 5.30 -6.58
C GLU A 308 -23.31 6.48 -7.36
N MET A 309 -22.67 6.89 -8.45
CA MET A 309 -23.13 7.96 -9.32
C MET A 309 -23.68 7.36 -10.61
N VAL A 310 -24.75 7.92 -11.15
CA VAL A 310 -25.24 7.55 -12.48
C VAL A 310 -24.38 8.27 -13.51
N PRO A 311 -23.72 7.55 -14.44
CA PRO A 311 -22.97 8.18 -15.51
C PRO A 311 -23.88 9.02 -16.42
N PRO A 312 -23.37 10.10 -17.06
CA PRO A 312 -24.15 10.90 -17.99
C PRO A 312 -24.23 10.19 -19.35
N ILE A 313 -25.07 9.15 -19.44
CA ILE A 313 -25.29 8.35 -20.65
C ILE A 313 -26.47 8.94 -21.44
N ALA A 314 -26.31 9.10 -22.76
CA ALA A 314 -27.42 9.43 -23.66
C ALA A 314 -28.59 8.45 -23.53
N GLU A 315 -29.82 8.94 -23.71
CA GLU A 315 -31.05 8.14 -23.55
C GLU A 315 -31.09 6.91 -24.46
N ASP A 316 -30.49 7.02 -25.64
CA ASP A 316 -30.43 5.97 -26.65
C ASP A 316 -29.30 4.96 -26.40
N GLY A 317 -28.52 5.14 -25.33
CA GLY A 317 -27.38 4.32 -24.94
C GLY A 317 -26.17 4.41 -25.86
N SER A 318 -26.11 5.41 -26.76
CA SER A 318 -25.00 5.57 -27.73
C SER A 318 -23.63 5.70 -27.07
N ASP A 319 -23.55 6.41 -25.94
CA ASP A 319 -22.32 6.59 -25.16
C ASP A 319 -21.85 5.27 -24.51
N ALA A 320 -22.80 4.43 -24.07
CA ALA A 320 -22.49 3.11 -23.49
C ALA A 320 -22.04 2.10 -24.55
N ARG A 321 -22.57 2.18 -25.78
CA ARG A 321 -22.14 1.33 -26.92
C ARG A 321 -20.72 1.64 -27.37
N SER A 322 -20.27 2.88 -27.16
CA SER A 322 -18.95 3.37 -27.56
C SER A 322 -17.93 3.31 -26.42
N ALA A 323 -18.36 2.93 -25.21
CA ALA A 323 -17.52 2.86 -24.03
C ALA A 323 -16.48 1.73 -24.15
N GLN A 324 -15.28 2.08 -24.59
CA GLN A 324 -14.07 1.27 -24.41
C GLN A 324 -13.35 1.74 -23.14
N TYR A 325 -13.79 1.26 -21.98
CA TYR A 325 -13.11 1.51 -20.70
C TYR A 325 -12.75 0.19 -20.02
N GLY A 326 -11.45 -0.12 -19.91
CA GLY A 326 -10.95 -1.40 -19.39
C GLY A 326 -10.83 -2.51 -20.45
N ASP A 327 -10.49 -3.73 -20.01
CA ASP A 327 -10.30 -4.90 -20.87
C ASP A 327 -11.57 -5.17 -21.69
N SER A 328 -11.49 -4.93 -23.00
CA SER A 328 -12.60 -4.93 -23.96
C SER A 328 -13.27 -6.30 -24.11
N ILE A 329 -12.61 -7.38 -23.65
CA ILE A 329 -13.14 -8.74 -23.67
C ILE A 329 -14.23 -8.94 -22.60
N ALA A 330 -14.16 -8.25 -21.45
CA ALA A 330 -15.20 -8.33 -20.42
C ALA A 330 -16.45 -7.49 -20.77
N ASN A 331 -16.26 -6.42 -21.53
CA ASN A 331 -17.32 -5.44 -21.83
C ASN A 331 -18.20 -5.80 -23.04
N SER A 332 -17.80 -6.74 -23.89
CA SER A 332 -18.46 -7.00 -25.17
C SER A 332 -19.59 -8.05 -25.10
N ALA A 333 -19.72 -8.79 -24.00
CA ALA A 333 -20.70 -9.89 -23.90
C ALA A 333 -22.05 -9.51 -23.26
N ALA A 334 -22.20 -8.36 -22.58
CA ALA A 334 -23.40 -8.11 -21.75
C ALA A 334 -23.94 -6.67 -21.64
N THR A 335 -23.36 -5.65 -22.27
CA THR A 335 -23.79 -4.25 -22.06
C THR A 335 -24.94 -3.82 -22.98
N ARG A 336 -26.12 -4.43 -22.82
CA ARG A 336 -27.35 -3.62 -22.90
C ARG A 336 -27.58 -3.06 -21.50
N ALA A 337 -26.96 -1.92 -21.19
CA ALA A 337 -27.38 -1.17 -20.02
C ALA A 337 -28.87 -0.87 -20.19
N ALA A 338 -29.71 -1.38 -19.29
CA ALA A 338 -31.12 -1.02 -19.29
C ALA A 338 -31.21 0.50 -19.11
N ALA A 339 -32.00 1.18 -19.94
CA ALA A 339 -32.23 2.61 -19.78
C ALA A 339 -32.75 2.86 -18.35
N LEU A 340 -32.02 3.66 -17.57
CA LEU A 340 -32.47 4.03 -16.23
C LEU A 340 -33.72 4.91 -16.37
N PRO A 341 -34.74 4.73 -15.51
CA PRO A 341 -35.90 5.61 -15.49
C PRO A 341 -35.46 7.08 -15.32
N ALA A 342 -36.16 8.02 -15.95
CA ALA A 342 -35.85 9.46 -15.87
C ALA A 342 -35.70 9.94 -14.41
N ALA A 343 -36.55 9.44 -13.50
CA ALA A 343 -36.49 9.76 -12.07
C ALA A 343 -35.21 9.31 -11.34
N VAL A 344 -34.44 8.38 -11.92
CA VAL A 344 -33.14 7.92 -11.40
C VAL A 344 -32.00 8.62 -12.13
N ARG A 345 -32.19 9.04 -13.38
CA ARG A 345 -31.19 9.69 -14.21
C ARG A 345 -31.08 11.20 -13.95
N ASP A 346 -32.21 11.88 -13.83
CA ASP A 346 -32.38 13.34 -13.78
C ASP A 346 -32.37 13.90 -12.35
#